data_AF-A0A962MLF2-F1
#
_entry.id   AF-A0A962MLF2-F1
#
_cell.length_a   1.000
_cell.length_b   1.000
_cell.length_c   1.000
_cell.angle_alpha   90.00
_cell.angle_beta   90.00
_cell.angle_gamma   90.00
#
_symmetry.space_group_name_H-M   'P 1'
#
loop_
_entity.id
_entity.type
_entity.pdbx_description
1 polymer ?
#
loop_
_entity_poly.entity_id
_entity_poly.type
_entity_poly.pdbx_seq_one_letter_code
_entity_poly.pdbx_strand_id
1 'polypeptide(L)'
;MQIEFTRDIKPIFDQHCIACHGGSSPASGLALDITGGVNNAPDTTWWCLVADRKQSCVAADKQMDTGAGLVFRRPQLTRYIRAFNSRGSLLYWKAANQRTDNRTDSQYADDIDFGAAHPTSITADELGLLSRWIDIGAPGGTKELLDTQKPTLHLATADSNGSLSQLRVGTIDLGSGIDPSSLWVCVRG
;
A
#
# COMPACT_ATOMS: atom_id res chain seq x y z
N MET A 1 2.04 -1.54 -13.21
CA MET A 1 1.48 -2.45 -12.17
C MET A 1 0.74 -1.58 -11.17
N GLN A 2 -0.57 -1.76 -11.06
CA GLN A 2 -1.43 -1.04 -10.12
C GLN A 2 -1.93 -2.05 -9.11
N ILE A 3 -1.70 -1.81 -7.83
CA ILE A 3 -2.28 -2.60 -6.73
C ILE A 3 -3.41 -1.77 -6.14
N GLU A 4 -4.60 -2.34 -6.09
CA GLU A 4 -5.81 -1.69 -5.61
C GLU A 4 -6.33 -2.40 -4.36
N PHE A 5 -6.69 -1.64 -3.34
CA PHE A 5 -7.08 -2.21 -2.05
C PHE A 5 -8.22 -3.23 -2.15
N THR A 6 -9.34 -2.88 -2.80
CA THR A 6 -10.53 -3.74 -2.86
C THR A 6 -10.33 -4.99 -3.71
N ARG A 7 -9.64 -4.88 -4.85
CA ARG A 7 -9.41 -5.98 -5.79
C ARG A 7 -8.28 -6.90 -5.35
N ASP A 8 -7.19 -6.34 -4.83
CA ASP A 8 -5.93 -7.08 -4.66
C ASP A 8 -5.61 -7.36 -3.19
N ILE A 9 -6.04 -6.52 -2.24
CA ILE A 9 -5.67 -6.65 -0.82
C ILE A 9 -6.80 -7.19 0.04
N LYS A 10 -8.03 -6.71 -0.16
CA LYS A 10 -9.19 -7.17 0.60
C LYS A 10 -9.40 -8.69 0.51
N PRO A 11 -9.25 -9.36 -0.67
CA PRO A 11 -9.40 -10.82 -0.72
C PRO A 11 -8.42 -11.58 0.17
N ILE A 12 -7.20 -11.04 0.38
CA ILE A 12 -6.22 -11.61 1.31
C ILE A 12 -6.76 -11.55 2.75
N PHE A 13 -7.34 -10.43 3.15
CA PHE A 13 -7.93 -10.30 4.49
C PHE A 13 -9.15 -11.20 4.67
N ASP A 14 -10.00 -11.29 3.64
CA ASP A 14 -11.17 -12.15 3.62
C ASP A 14 -10.80 -13.63 3.85
N GLN A 15 -9.73 -14.08 3.21
CA GLN A 15 -9.28 -15.47 3.28
C GLN A 15 -8.50 -15.80 4.55
N HIS A 16 -7.65 -14.90 5.03
CA HIS A 16 -6.64 -15.22 6.05
C HIS A 16 -6.81 -14.51 7.39
N CYS A 17 -7.59 -13.43 7.47
CA CYS A 17 -7.58 -12.56 8.64
C CYS A 17 -8.96 -12.42 9.30
N ILE A 18 -10.03 -12.29 8.51
CA ILE A 18 -11.38 -11.93 9.01
C ILE A 18 -11.96 -12.99 9.96
N ALA A 19 -11.56 -14.26 9.85
CA ALA A 19 -12.00 -15.30 10.78
C ALA A 19 -11.76 -14.94 12.26
N CYS A 20 -10.67 -14.21 12.55
CA CYS A 20 -10.37 -13.69 13.89
C CYS A 20 -10.58 -12.17 13.99
N HIS A 21 -10.43 -11.45 12.89
CA HIS A 21 -10.47 -9.98 12.83
C HIS A 21 -11.79 -9.44 12.25
N GLY A 22 -12.88 -10.19 12.32
CA GLY A 22 -14.20 -9.76 11.85
C GLY A 22 -15.30 -9.93 12.88
N GLY A 23 -16.51 -9.55 12.50
CA GLY A 23 -17.71 -9.64 13.33
C GLY A 23 -17.71 -8.65 14.49
N SER A 24 -18.51 -8.95 15.52
CA SER A 24 -18.76 -8.03 16.64
C SER A 24 -17.66 -8.00 17.71
N SER A 25 -16.67 -8.89 17.64
CA SER A 25 -15.59 -9.00 18.64
C SER A 25 -14.26 -9.33 17.98
N PRO A 26 -13.73 -8.43 17.14
CA PRO A 26 -12.47 -8.67 16.43
C PRO A 26 -11.29 -8.81 17.39
N ALA A 27 -10.40 -9.75 17.10
CA ALA A 27 -9.18 -9.97 17.87
C ALA A 27 -8.35 -8.68 17.95
N SER A 28 -7.86 -8.38 19.17
CA SER A 28 -7.11 -7.15 19.47
C SER A 28 -7.84 -5.84 19.13
N GLY A 29 -9.16 -5.88 18.95
CA GLY A 29 -9.98 -4.70 18.63
C GLY A 29 -9.82 -4.16 17.21
N LEU A 30 -9.16 -4.89 16.30
CA LEU A 30 -8.98 -4.48 14.91
C LEU A 30 -9.94 -5.26 13.99
N ALA A 31 -10.95 -4.58 13.47
CA ALA A 31 -11.86 -5.13 12.47
C ALA A 31 -11.32 -4.95 11.04
N LEU A 32 -11.24 -6.04 10.28
CA LEU A 32 -10.76 -6.08 8.89
C LEU A 32 -11.88 -6.37 7.87
N ASP A 33 -13.12 -6.44 8.34
CA ASP A 33 -14.33 -6.70 7.55
C ASP A 33 -15.25 -5.48 7.44
N ILE A 34 -14.83 -4.29 7.91
CA ILE A 34 -15.63 -3.08 7.82
C ILE A 34 -15.59 -2.56 6.39
N THR A 35 -16.59 -2.99 5.63
CA THR A 35 -16.89 -2.52 4.29
C THR A 35 -18.03 -1.50 4.31
N GLY A 36 -17.92 -0.45 3.49
CA GLY A 36 -19.00 0.52 3.31
C GLY A 36 -18.49 1.82 2.71
N GLY A 37 -19.15 2.30 1.65
CA GLY A 37 -18.75 3.54 0.97
C GLY A 37 -17.36 3.47 0.32
N VAL A 38 -16.67 4.60 0.26
CA VAL A 38 -15.31 4.71 -0.28
C VAL A 38 -14.30 4.20 0.76
N ASN A 39 -13.26 3.46 0.32
CA ASN A 39 -12.25 2.88 1.21
C ASN A 39 -11.59 3.91 2.16
N ASN A 40 -11.49 5.18 1.78
CA ASN A 40 -10.92 6.23 2.64
C ASN A 40 -11.96 6.96 3.51
N ALA A 41 -13.19 6.45 3.64
CA ALA A 41 -14.16 6.97 4.58
C ALA A 41 -13.78 6.58 6.03
N PRO A 42 -14.10 7.42 7.04
CA PRO A 42 -13.85 7.10 8.44
C PRO A 42 -14.36 5.70 8.83
N ASP A 43 -13.63 5.06 9.73
CA ASP A 43 -13.93 3.77 10.37
C ASP A 43 -13.98 2.54 9.44
N THR A 44 -13.77 2.70 8.14
CA THR A 44 -13.54 1.56 7.22
C THR A 44 -12.23 0.83 7.55
N THR A 45 -12.11 -0.41 7.09
CA THR A 45 -10.87 -1.19 7.28
C THR A 45 -9.63 -0.46 6.76
N TRP A 46 -9.70 0.13 5.56
CA TRP A 46 -8.56 0.89 5.03
C TRP A 46 -8.28 2.12 5.89
N TRP A 47 -9.30 2.85 6.34
CA TRP A 47 -9.10 4.02 7.21
C TRP A 47 -8.40 3.67 8.50
N CYS A 48 -8.86 2.64 9.20
CA CYS A 48 -8.25 2.19 10.44
C CYS A 48 -6.80 1.71 10.26
N LEU A 49 -6.48 1.11 9.10
CA LEU A 49 -5.12 0.70 8.78
C LEU A 49 -4.21 1.86 8.35
N VAL A 50 -4.72 2.85 7.62
CA VAL A 50 -3.87 3.79 6.86
C VAL A 50 -4.05 5.26 7.26
N ALA A 51 -5.25 5.69 7.67
CA ALA A 51 -5.58 7.11 7.83
C ALA A 51 -5.88 7.53 9.27
N ASP A 52 -6.22 6.59 10.16
CA ASP A 52 -6.49 6.86 11.57
C ASP A 52 -5.21 7.16 12.38
N ARG A 53 -4.62 8.33 12.13
CA ARG A 53 -3.46 8.80 12.90
C ARG A 53 -3.80 9.08 14.36
N LYS A 54 -5.08 9.23 14.72
CA LYS A 54 -5.53 9.58 16.08
C LYS A 54 -5.85 8.35 16.92
N GLN A 55 -5.66 7.16 16.37
CA GLN A 55 -5.84 5.89 17.09
C GLN A 55 -7.27 5.66 17.57
N SER A 56 -8.29 6.25 16.91
CA SER A 56 -9.69 6.02 17.24
C SER A 56 -10.15 4.58 16.96
N CYS A 57 -9.54 3.90 15.99
CA CYS A 57 -9.77 2.49 15.69
C CYS A 57 -8.90 1.54 16.53
N VAL A 58 -7.98 2.06 17.36
CA VAL A 58 -7.06 1.23 18.16
C VAL A 58 -7.66 1.07 19.56
N ALA A 59 -7.74 -0.18 20.03
CA ALA A 59 -8.18 -0.49 21.39
C ALA A 59 -7.38 0.31 22.43
N ALA A 60 -8.03 0.80 23.48
CA ALA A 60 -7.45 1.74 24.44
C ALA A 60 -6.16 1.21 25.12
N ASP A 61 -6.07 -0.10 25.37
CA ASP A 61 -4.89 -0.78 25.92
C ASP A 61 -3.72 -0.88 24.93
N LYS A 62 -3.95 -0.56 23.65
CA LYS A 62 -2.97 -0.63 22.55
C LYS A 62 -2.66 0.74 21.94
N GLN A 63 -3.31 1.80 22.42
CA GLN A 63 -2.93 3.15 22.04
C GLN A 63 -1.55 3.47 22.60
N MET A 64 -0.73 4.18 21.82
CA MET A 64 0.60 4.59 22.24
C MET A 64 0.75 6.10 22.24
N ASP A 65 1.45 6.65 23.23
CA ASP A 65 1.97 8.00 23.16
C ASP A 65 3.19 7.99 22.24
N THR A 66 3.19 8.88 21.26
CA THR A 66 4.21 8.97 20.21
C THR A 66 5.26 10.04 20.49
N GLY A 67 5.28 10.59 21.72
CA GLY A 67 6.00 11.82 22.07
C GLY A 67 5.32 13.09 21.54
N ALA A 68 4.21 12.94 20.81
CA ALA A 68 3.32 13.98 20.35
C ALA A 68 1.88 13.79 20.89
N GLY A 69 1.74 13.02 21.98
CA GLY A 69 0.47 12.50 22.46
C GLY A 69 0.01 11.28 21.67
N LEU A 70 -1.29 10.97 21.76
CA LEU A 70 -1.93 9.82 21.11
C LEU A 70 -2.14 10.01 19.60
N VAL A 71 -1.17 10.60 18.90
CA VAL A 71 -1.28 10.92 17.46
C VAL A 71 -0.02 10.54 16.70
N PHE A 72 -0.14 9.62 15.76
CA PHE A 72 0.96 9.27 14.85
C PHE A 72 1.34 10.42 13.91
N ARG A 73 2.63 10.49 13.61
CA ARG A 73 3.22 11.40 12.62
C ARG A 73 4.04 10.59 11.61
N ARG A 74 4.05 11.08 10.37
CA ARG A 74 4.85 10.49 9.30
C ARG A 74 6.32 10.33 9.76
N PRO A 75 6.96 9.20 9.43
CA PRO A 75 6.51 8.16 8.48
C PRO A 75 5.56 7.08 9.05
N GLN A 76 5.29 7.06 10.36
CA GLN A 76 4.30 6.14 10.94
C GLN A 76 2.89 6.69 10.68
N LEU A 77 2.04 5.94 9.95
CA LEU A 77 0.70 6.42 9.60
C LEU A 77 -0.31 6.10 10.71
N THR A 78 -0.28 4.86 11.18
CA THR A 78 -1.12 4.30 12.24
C THR A 78 -0.29 3.31 13.05
N ARG A 79 -0.89 2.62 14.03
CA ARG A 79 -0.25 1.48 14.71
C ARG A 79 0.13 0.37 13.72
N TYR A 80 -0.59 0.23 12.61
CA TYR A 80 -0.51 -0.92 11.73
C TYR A 80 0.42 -0.70 10.52
N ILE A 81 0.46 0.53 10.00
CA ILE A 81 1.17 0.87 8.76
C ILE A 81 2.20 1.98 8.99
N ARG A 82 3.41 1.73 8.46
CA ARG A 82 4.44 2.72 8.20
C ARG A 82 4.52 2.99 6.69
N ALA A 83 4.45 4.25 6.30
CA ALA A 83 4.42 4.62 4.88
C ALA A 83 5.70 4.16 4.16
N PHE A 84 5.52 3.53 2.99
CA PHE A 84 6.60 3.08 2.11
C PHE A 84 7.59 2.11 2.78
N ASN A 85 7.13 1.39 3.82
CA ASN A 85 7.97 0.47 4.58
C ASN A 85 7.14 -0.70 5.14
N SER A 86 6.90 -1.69 4.30
CA SER A 86 6.33 -3.00 4.64
C SER A 86 7.08 -3.65 5.80
N ARG A 87 8.41 -3.70 5.70
CA ARG A 87 9.26 -4.37 6.67
C ARG A 87 9.18 -3.79 8.08
N GLY A 88 8.78 -2.53 8.25
CA GLY A 88 8.57 -1.85 9.53
C GLY A 88 7.10 -1.62 9.90
N SER A 89 6.17 -2.34 9.24
CA SER A 89 4.73 -2.24 9.50
C SER A 89 4.23 -3.44 10.30
N LEU A 90 3.54 -3.19 11.41
CA LEU A 90 2.97 -4.25 12.27
C LEU A 90 2.03 -5.17 11.48
N LEU A 91 1.23 -4.63 10.55
CA LEU A 91 0.36 -5.44 9.69
C LEU A 91 1.17 -6.50 8.93
N TYR A 92 2.30 -6.11 8.35
CA TYR A 92 3.16 -7.00 7.60
C TYR A 92 3.83 -8.03 8.51
N TRP A 93 4.27 -7.63 9.71
CA TRP A 93 4.84 -8.58 10.67
C TRP A 93 3.85 -9.67 11.08
N LYS A 94 2.58 -9.27 11.31
CA LYS A 94 1.51 -10.21 11.66
C LYS A 94 1.15 -11.12 10.50
N ALA A 95 1.11 -10.61 9.28
CA ALA A 95 0.93 -11.43 8.08
C ALA A 95 2.08 -12.43 7.87
N ALA A 96 3.33 -11.98 8.08
CA ALA A 96 4.53 -12.81 7.95
C ALA A 96 4.77 -13.75 9.14
N ASN A 97 3.97 -13.63 10.21
CA ASN A 97 4.16 -14.32 11.50
C ASN A 97 5.57 -14.11 12.12
N GLN A 98 6.20 -12.97 11.84
CA GLN A 98 7.50 -12.61 12.41
C GLN A 98 7.80 -11.14 12.22
N ARG A 99 8.68 -10.59 13.05
CA ARG A 99 9.23 -9.26 12.87
C ARG A 99 10.22 -9.23 11.68
N THR A 100 10.15 -8.20 10.82
CA THR A 100 10.88 -8.19 9.54
C THR A 100 11.83 -7.00 9.34
N ASP A 101 11.96 -6.11 10.31
CA ASP A 101 12.78 -4.89 10.26
C ASP A 101 14.19 -5.04 10.86
N ASN A 102 14.59 -6.27 11.23
CA ASN A 102 15.87 -6.56 11.90
C ASN A 102 16.00 -5.88 13.28
N ARG A 103 14.88 -5.72 14.00
CA ARG A 103 14.83 -5.23 15.37
C ARG A 103 14.19 -6.27 16.29
N THR A 104 14.28 -6.05 17.60
CA THR A 104 13.59 -6.83 18.63
C THR A 104 12.62 -5.95 19.40
N ASP A 105 11.60 -6.57 20.01
CA ASP A 105 10.60 -5.86 20.82
C ASP A 105 11.23 -5.13 22.01
N SER A 106 12.32 -5.66 22.58
CA SER A 106 13.01 -5.03 23.70
C SER A 106 13.99 -3.91 23.30
N GLN A 107 14.12 -3.57 22.01
CA GLN A 107 15.18 -2.68 21.56
C GLN A 107 14.93 -1.21 21.93
N TYR A 108 13.67 -0.76 21.88
CA TYR A 108 13.29 0.62 22.25
C TYR A 108 11.93 0.62 22.94
N ALA A 109 11.83 1.39 24.03
CA ALA A 109 10.63 1.43 24.87
C ALA A 109 9.43 2.13 24.21
N ASP A 110 9.67 2.93 23.18
CA ASP A 110 8.68 3.68 22.41
C ASP A 110 8.36 3.02 21.04
N ASP A 111 8.78 1.77 20.86
CA ASP A 111 8.53 1.00 19.65
C ASP A 111 7.16 0.29 19.66
N ILE A 112 6.70 -0.06 18.46
CA ILE A 112 5.61 -1.02 18.32
C ILE A 112 6.24 -2.42 18.34
N ASP A 113 5.72 -3.27 19.21
CA ASP A 113 6.19 -4.65 19.33
C ASP A 113 5.47 -5.60 18.36
N PHE A 114 6.20 -6.60 17.89
CA PHE A 114 5.58 -7.76 17.26
C PHE A 114 4.74 -8.54 18.28
N GLY A 115 5.28 -8.79 19.47
CA GLY A 115 4.61 -9.53 20.54
C GLY A 115 4.43 -11.02 20.19
N ALA A 116 3.29 -11.59 20.58
CA ALA A 116 3.02 -13.01 20.36
C ALA A 116 3.00 -13.39 18.87
N ALA A 117 3.41 -14.63 18.60
CA ALA A 117 3.29 -15.23 17.27
C ALA A 117 1.84 -15.11 16.75
N HIS A 118 1.72 -14.91 15.45
CA HIS A 118 0.48 -14.74 14.73
C HIS A 118 0.47 -15.70 13.52
N PRO A 119 0.24 -17.01 13.74
CA PRO A 119 0.22 -17.98 12.65
C PRO A 119 -0.86 -17.63 11.62
N THR A 120 -0.52 -17.74 10.34
CA THR A 120 -1.43 -17.48 9.22
C THR A 120 -1.17 -18.49 8.10
N SER A 121 -2.16 -18.66 7.23
CA SER A 121 -2.07 -19.49 6.02
C SER A 121 -1.76 -18.68 4.75
N ILE A 122 -1.40 -17.40 4.88
CA ILE A 122 -1.08 -16.53 3.73
C ILE A 122 0.05 -17.14 2.89
N THR A 123 -0.09 -17.08 1.57
CA THR A 123 0.95 -17.53 0.66
C THR A 123 2.07 -16.50 0.51
N ALA A 124 3.21 -16.93 -0.03
CA ALA A 124 4.33 -16.02 -0.30
C ALA A 124 3.97 -14.93 -1.32
N ASP A 125 3.14 -15.25 -2.30
CA ASP A 125 2.70 -14.29 -3.33
C ASP A 125 1.75 -13.23 -2.75
N GLU A 126 0.79 -13.64 -1.93
CA GLU A 126 -0.13 -12.72 -1.23
C GLU A 126 0.63 -11.84 -0.24
N LEU A 127 1.59 -12.42 0.51
CA LEU A 127 2.46 -11.64 1.39
C LEU A 127 3.28 -10.63 0.59
N GLY A 128 3.80 -11.01 -0.59
CA GLY A 128 4.48 -10.12 -1.52
C GLY A 128 3.58 -9.01 -2.07
N LEU A 129 2.30 -9.29 -2.32
CA LEU A 129 1.32 -8.31 -2.77
C LEU A 129 1.00 -7.30 -1.65
N LEU A 130 0.80 -7.77 -0.43
CA LEU A 130 0.62 -6.93 0.75
C LEU A 130 1.83 -6.04 1.00
N SER A 131 3.05 -6.60 0.88
CA SER A 131 4.31 -5.85 0.96
C SER A 131 4.34 -4.70 -0.04
N ARG A 132 4.12 -5.00 -1.32
CA ARG A 132 4.13 -4.01 -2.40
C ARG A 132 3.07 -2.93 -2.20
N TRP A 133 1.86 -3.29 -1.77
CA TRP A 133 0.81 -2.30 -1.48
C TRP A 133 1.25 -1.30 -0.41
N ILE A 134 1.85 -1.77 0.68
CA ILE A 134 2.40 -0.88 1.73
C ILE A 134 3.54 -0.01 1.16
N ASP A 135 4.44 -0.62 0.39
CA ASP A 135 5.64 0.04 -0.13
C ASP A 135 5.35 1.10 -1.20
N ILE A 136 4.21 1.00 -1.91
CA ILE A 136 3.73 2.07 -2.81
C ILE A 136 2.88 3.13 -2.09
N GLY A 137 2.75 3.05 -0.75
CA GLY A 137 2.05 4.04 0.07
C GLY A 137 0.62 3.68 0.45
N ALA A 138 0.23 2.41 0.31
CA ALA A 138 -1.06 1.87 0.69
C ALA A 138 -2.25 2.65 0.10
N PRO A 139 -2.36 2.76 -1.24
CA PRO A 139 -3.48 3.46 -1.87
C PRO A 139 -4.84 2.82 -1.46
N GLY A 140 -5.88 3.65 -1.47
CA GLY A 140 -7.24 3.31 -1.03
C GLY A 140 -8.23 4.46 -1.17
N GLY A 141 -7.90 5.49 -1.95
CA GLY A 141 -8.72 6.69 -2.07
C GLY A 141 -9.60 6.66 -3.30
N THR A 142 -10.53 7.61 -3.41
CA THR A 142 -11.38 7.80 -4.60
C THR A 142 -10.62 8.02 -5.91
N LYS A 143 -9.33 8.32 -5.82
CA LYS A 143 -8.42 8.55 -6.94
C LYS A 143 -7.43 7.41 -7.18
N GLU A 144 -7.49 6.33 -6.40
CA GLU A 144 -6.57 5.18 -6.52
C GLU A 144 -6.59 4.54 -7.91
N LEU A 145 -7.76 4.55 -8.55
CA LEU A 145 -7.95 4.01 -9.90
C LEU A 145 -7.53 4.98 -11.02
N LEU A 146 -7.23 6.24 -10.70
CA LEU A 146 -6.82 7.18 -11.73
C LEU A 146 -5.43 6.81 -12.24
N ASP A 147 -5.34 6.59 -13.55
CA ASP A 147 -4.05 6.56 -14.22
C ASP A 147 -3.47 7.97 -14.26
N THR A 148 -2.60 8.27 -13.32
CA THR A 148 -1.87 9.54 -13.27
C THR A 148 -0.47 9.43 -13.88
N GLN A 149 -0.08 8.25 -14.39
CA GLN A 149 1.20 8.11 -15.06
C GLN A 149 1.14 8.83 -16.40
N LYS A 150 2.16 9.65 -16.64
CA LYS A 150 2.31 10.30 -17.94
C LYS A 150 2.93 9.28 -18.89
N PRO A 151 2.36 9.05 -20.08
CA PRO A 151 3.04 8.25 -21.09
C PRO A 151 4.37 8.91 -21.42
N THR A 152 5.41 8.11 -21.58
CA THR A 152 6.74 8.60 -21.97
C THR A 152 6.96 8.33 -23.45
N LEU A 153 7.36 9.37 -24.18
CA LEU A 153 7.77 9.30 -25.57
C LEU A 153 9.30 9.30 -25.65
N HIS A 154 9.87 8.31 -26.34
CA HIS A 154 11.28 8.22 -26.64
C HIS A 154 11.49 8.46 -28.14
N LEU A 155 12.38 9.38 -28.48
CA LEU A 155 12.74 9.72 -29.86
C LEU A 155 14.23 9.49 -30.04
N ALA A 156 14.61 8.71 -31.05
CA ALA A 156 16.00 8.48 -31.43
C ALA A 156 16.18 8.67 -32.93
N THR A 157 17.34 9.14 -33.36
CA THR A 157 17.71 9.09 -34.78
C THR A 157 17.96 7.63 -35.15
N ALA A 158 17.57 7.23 -36.36
CA ALA A 158 17.84 5.87 -36.83
C ALA A 158 19.26 5.74 -37.42
N ASP A 159 19.86 6.88 -37.78
CA ASP A 159 21.14 7.05 -38.44
C ASP A 159 22.05 8.02 -37.66
N SER A 160 23.37 7.82 -37.78
CA SER A 160 24.41 8.59 -37.08
C SER A 160 25.28 9.42 -38.03
N ASN A 161 24.85 9.60 -39.28
CA ASN A 161 25.68 10.13 -40.37
C ASN A 161 25.65 11.67 -40.48
N GLY A 162 25.15 12.38 -39.46
CA GLY A 162 25.10 13.85 -39.43
C GLY A 162 23.95 14.49 -40.21
N SER A 163 23.15 13.70 -40.95
CA SER A 163 21.88 14.12 -41.54
C SER A 163 20.74 13.35 -40.88
N LEU A 164 19.67 14.04 -40.49
CA LEU A 164 18.49 13.42 -39.88
C LEU A 164 17.52 12.96 -40.98
N SER A 165 17.59 11.69 -41.39
CA SER A 165 16.70 11.15 -42.42
C SER A 165 15.57 10.27 -41.85
N GLN A 166 15.74 9.73 -40.63
CA GLN A 166 14.76 8.85 -40.01
C GLN A 166 14.75 8.99 -38.47
N LEU A 167 13.54 8.96 -37.90
CA LEU A 167 13.31 8.91 -36.45
C LEU A 167 12.71 7.56 -36.06
N ARG A 168 13.18 7.00 -34.94
CA ARG A 168 12.55 5.90 -34.23
C ARG A 168 11.77 6.47 -33.05
N VAL A 169 10.49 6.12 -32.99
CA VAL A 169 9.57 6.53 -31.93
C VAL A 169 9.24 5.32 -31.07
N GLY A 170 9.53 5.41 -29.78
CA GLY A 170 9.10 4.44 -28.78
C GLY A 170 8.17 5.10 -27.77
N THR A 171 7.20 4.37 -27.25
CA THR A 171 6.30 4.84 -26.20
C THR A 171 6.23 3.83 -25.07
N ILE A 172 6.15 4.30 -23.83
CA ILE A 172 5.85 3.45 -22.67
C ILE A 172 4.77 4.09 -21.83
N ASP A 173 3.77 3.29 -21.48
CA ASP A 173 2.80 3.57 -20.43
C ASP A 173 2.48 2.28 -19.68
N LEU A 174 2.61 2.31 -18.36
CA LEU A 174 2.39 1.17 -17.48
C LEU A 174 1.00 1.17 -16.83
N GLY A 175 0.24 2.27 -16.99
CA GLY A 175 -1.10 2.43 -16.44
C GLY A 175 -2.16 1.76 -17.31
N SER A 176 -3.04 2.57 -17.87
CA SER A 176 -4.07 2.16 -18.82
C SER A 176 -3.48 1.67 -20.16
N GLY A 177 -2.22 2.03 -20.43
CA GLY A 177 -1.48 1.61 -21.60
C GLY A 177 -1.63 2.60 -22.75
N ILE A 178 -0.78 2.45 -23.76
CA ILE A 178 -0.82 3.31 -24.95
C ILE A 178 -1.96 2.86 -25.85
N ASP A 179 -2.88 3.78 -26.18
CA ASP A 179 -3.76 3.64 -27.33
C ASP A 179 -2.99 4.01 -28.62
N PRO A 180 -2.61 3.05 -29.47
CA PRO A 180 -1.81 3.33 -30.65
C PRO A 180 -2.56 4.19 -31.67
N SER A 181 -3.89 4.18 -31.65
CA SER A 181 -4.72 4.99 -32.56
C SER A 181 -4.73 6.48 -32.21
N SER A 182 -4.35 6.82 -30.96
CA SER A 182 -4.21 8.20 -30.49
C SER A 182 -2.87 8.85 -30.89
N LEU A 183 -1.93 8.07 -31.42
CA LEU A 183 -0.62 8.55 -31.85
C LEU A 183 -0.69 9.16 -33.24
N TRP A 184 -0.33 10.44 -33.37
CA TRP A 184 -0.18 11.11 -34.65
C TRP A 184 1.15 11.86 -34.72
N VAL A 185 1.77 11.84 -35.89
CA VAL A 185 3.03 12.54 -36.17
C VAL A 185 2.74 13.65 -37.16
N CYS A 186 3.18 14.87 -36.86
CA CYS A 186 3.08 16.01 -37.76
C CYS A 186 4.46 16.60 -38.03
N VAL A 187 4.81 16.67 -39.31
CA VAL A 187 6.02 17.33 -39.78
C VAL A 187 5.64 18.76 -40.13
N ARG A 188 6.18 19.74 -39.41
CA ARG A 188 6.06 21.15 -39.78
C ARG A 188 7.19 21.50 -40.74
N GLY A 189 6.83 21.66 -42.02
CA GLY A 189 7.70 22.22 -43.05
C GLY A 189 7.75 23.73 -43.03
#